data_AF-A0AAW0MJQ5-F1
#
_entry.id   AF-A0AAW0MJQ5-F1
#
_cell.length_a   1.000
_cell.length_b   1.000
_cell.length_c   1.000
_cell.angle_alpha   90.00
_cell.angle_beta   90.00
_cell.angle_gamma   90.00
#
_symmetry.space_group_name_H-M   'P 1'
#
loop_
_entity.id
_entity.type
_entity.pdbx_description
1 polymer ?
#
loop_
_entity_poly.entity_id
_entity_poly.type
_entity_poly.pdbx_seq_one_letter_code
_entity_poly.pdbx_strand_id
1 'polypeptide(L)'
;MTECTERMDEAEMRLSSVEDQQSDMKAEVERLGKRNKHLEEKLVDLETRSRLNNLRLVNLPEGAEGSDTCAFLEGWLPEALDLIPLRHPLAIERAHRIGPKR
;
A
#
# COMPACT_ATOMS: atom_id res chain seq x y z
N MET A 1 -29.85 57.05 4.63
CA MET A 1 -29.97 55.99 5.66
C MET A 1 -30.33 54.65 5.02
N THR A 2 -31.20 54.65 4.00
CA THR A 2 -31.63 53.47 3.21
C THR A 2 -30.54 52.82 2.33
N GLU A 3 -29.66 53.58 1.67
CA GLU A 3 -28.59 53.00 0.83
C GLU A 3 -27.57 52.19 1.66
N CYS A 4 -27.30 52.64 2.90
CA CYS A 4 -26.38 51.96 3.80
C CYS A 4 -26.96 50.61 4.26
N THR A 5 -28.27 50.56 4.53
CA THR A 5 -28.96 49.33 4.93
C THR A 5 -29.03 48.32 3.78
N GLU A 6 -29.33 48.76 2.55
CA GLU A 6 -29.36 47.89 1.37
C GLU A 6 -27.99 47.22 1.10
N ARG A 7 -26.91 48.00 1.21
CA ARG A 7 -25.54 47.46 1.07
C ARG A 7 -25.17 46.49 2.19
N MET A 8 -25.72 46.71 3.39
CA MET A 8 -25.49 45.83 4.53
C MET A 8 -26.23 44.50 4.33
N ASP A 9 -27.49 44.54 3.92
CA ASP A 9 -28.30 43.35 3.62
C ASP A 9 -27.67 42.50 2.50
N GLU A 10 -27.17 43.14 1.43
CA GLU A 10 -26.46 42.43 0.36
C GLU A 10 -25.17 41.77 0.86
N ALA A 11 -24.41 42.46 1.70
CA ALA A 11 -23.19 41.92 2.29
C ALA A 11 -23.49 40.74 3.23
N GLU A 12 -24.54 40.81 4.04
CA GLU A 12 -24.99 39.74 4.93
C GLU A 12 -25.44 38.50 4.15
N MET A 13 -26.22 38.68 3.08
CA MET A 13 -26.63 37.57 2.21
C MET A 13 -25.43 36.88 1.55
N ARG A 14 -24.46 37.67 1.07
CA ARG A 14 -23.22 37.13 0.49
C ARG A 14 -22.39 36.39 1.53
N LEU A 15 -22.30 36.91 2.75
CA LEU A 15 -21.57 36.26 3.83
C LEU A 15 -22.22 34.93 4.20
N SER A 16 -23.54 34.90 4.37
CA SER A 16 -24.29 33.66 4.63
C SER A 16 -24.06 32.62 3.53
N SER A 17 -24.13 33.03 2.25
CA SER A 17 -23.89 32.10 1.14
C SER A 17 -22.45 31.56 1.12
N VAL A 18 -21.46 32.39 1.46
CA VAL A 18 -20.05 31.95 1.54
C VAL A 18 -19.83 31.02 2.73
N GLU A 19 -20.47 31.29 3.87
CA GLU A 19 -20.40 30.44 5.06
C GLU A 19 -21.00 29.05 4.79
N ASP A 20 -22.13 28.98 4.09
CA ASP A 20 -22.75 27.72 3.67
C ASP A 20 -21.83 26.94 2.73
N GLN A 21 -21.29 27.59 1.69
CA GLN A 21 -20.34 26.97 0.77
C GLN A 21 -19.08 26.49 1.47
N GLN A 22 -18.58 27.25 2.45
CA GLN A 22 -17.41 26.87 3.24
C GLN A 22 -17.72 25.64 4.10
N SER A 23 -18.92 25.56 4.67
CA SER A 23 -19.38 24.40 5.44
C SER A 23 -19.44 23.14 4.56
N ASP A 24 -20.06 23.25 3.39
CA ASP A 24 -20.17 22.15 2.42
C ASP A 24 -18.79 21.68 1.95
N MET A 25 -17.89 22.63 1.65
CA MET A 25 -16.52 22.31 1.24
C MET A 25 -15.75 21.58 2.35
N LYS A 26 -15.90 21.99 3.61
CA LYS A 26 -15.27 21.30 4.74
C LYS A 26 -15.79 19.87 4.89
N ALA A 27 -17.09 19.67 4.76
CA ALA A 27 -17.70 18.34 4.82
C ALA A 27 -17.19 17.43 3.68
N GLU A 28 -17.07 17.98 2.47
CA GLU A 28 -16.55 17.25 1.32
C GLU A 28 -15.07 16.90 1.50
N VAL A 29 -14.25 17.82 1.99
CA VAL A 29 -12.83 17.56 2.31
C VAL A 29 -12.70 16.46 3.36
N GLU A 30 -13.51 16.48 4.42
CA GLU A 30 -13.50 15.42 5.43
C GLU A 30 -13.90 14.06 4.83
N ARG A 31 -14.93 14.04 3.99
CA ARG A 31 -15.39 12.83 3.31
C ARG A 31 -14.32 12.25 2.38
N LEU A 32 -13.67 13.10 1.59
CA LEU A 32 -12.57 12.71 0.71
C LEU A 32 -11.36 12.23 1.52
N GLY A 33 -11.03 12.90 2.63
CA GLY A 33 -9.96 12.48 3.53
C GLY A 33 -10.19 11.08 4.10
N LYS A 34 -11.41 10.79 4.57
CA LYS A 34 -11.81 9.45 5.04
C LYS A 34 -11.71 8.41 3.94
N ARG A 35 -12.17 8.72 2.73
CA ARG A 35 -12.11 7.81 1.58
C ARG A 35 -10.66 7.54 1.16
N ASN A 36 -9.80 8.56 1.15
CA ASN A 36 -8.40 8.40 0.79
C ASN A 36 -7.68 7.49 1.78
N LYS A 37 -7.84 7.73 3.08
CA LYS A 37 -7.30 6.87 4.13
C LYS A 37 -7.75 5.40 3.98
N HIS A 38 -9.04 5.17 3.70
CA HIS A 38 -9.54 3.81 3.48
C HIS A 38 -8.90 3.13 2.25
N LEU A 39 -8.66 3.89 1.18
CA LEU A 39 -8.00 3.36 -0.02
C LEU A 39 -6.53 3.06 0.24
N GLU A 40 -5.82 3.92 0.98
CA GLU A 40 -4.44 3.68 1.41
C GLU A 40 -4.33 2.39 2.23
N GLU A 41 -5.22 2.19 3.22
CA GLU A 41 -5.26 0.96 4.02
C GLU A 41 -5.50 -0.29 3.14
N LYS A 42 -6.40 -0.19 2.16
CA LYS A 42 -6.65 -1.27 1.20
C LYS A 42 -5.45 -1.57 0.30
N LEU A 43 -4.74 -0.53 -0.15
CA LEU A 43 -3.54 -0.71 -0.96
C LEU A 43 -2.46 -1.46 -0.17
N VAL A 44 -2.23 -1.07 1.09
CA VAL A 44 -1.26 -1.74 1.96
C VAL A 44 -1.65 -3.21 2.20
N ASP A 45 -2.93 -3.50 2.44
CA ASP A 45 -3.41 -4.88 2.59
C ASP A 45 -3.20 -5.70 1.30
N LEU A 46 -3.53 -5.14 0.13
CA LEU A 46 -3.34 -5.80 -1.16
C LEU A 46 -1.85 -6.04 -1.47
N GLU A 47 -0.99 -5.06 -1.23
CA GLU A 47 0.46 -5.20 -1.43
C GLU A 47 1.04 -6.25 -0.50
N THR A 48 0.63 -6.24 0.77
CA THR A 48 1.05 -7.23 1.76
C THR A 48 0.62 -8.61 1.31
N ARG A 49 -0.67 -8.81 0.98
CA ARG A 49 -1.22 -10.09 0.50
C ARG A 49 -0.55 -10.60 -0.76
N SER A 50 -0.30 -9.72 -1.71
CA SER A 50 0.41 -10.05 -2.94
C SER A 50 1.85 -10.52 -2.68
N ARG A 51 2.46 -10.08 -1.58
CA ARG A 51 3.84 -10.42 -1.20
C ARG A 51 3.91 -11.46 -0.07
N LEU A 52 2.79 -11.93 0.48
CA LEU A 52 2.77 -12.85 1.64
C LEU A 52 3.55 -14.14 1.36
N ASN A 53 3.53 -14.62 0.12
CA ASN A 53 4.22 -15.85 -0.27
C ASN A 53 5.67 -15.59 -0.73
N ASN A 54 6.14 -14.34 -0.69
CA ASN A 54 7.51 -14.03 -1.08
C ASN A 54 8.44 -14.15 0.12
N LEU A 55 9.43 -15.03 0.03
CA LEU A 55 10.51 -15.15 0.99
C LEU A 55 11.74 -14.36 0.51
N ARG A 56 12.40 -13.65 1.44
CA ARG A 56 13.67 -12.98 1.18
C ARG A 56 14.78 -13.65 1.97
N LEU A 57 15.64 -14.37 1.27
CA LEU A 57 16.82 -15.00 1.86
C LEU A 57 17.98 -13.99 1.89
N VAL A 58 18.65 -13.93 3.03
CA VAL A 58 19.82 -13.07 3.25
C VAL A 58 21.02 -13.93 3.60
N ASN A 59 22.22 -13.45 3.28
CA ASN A 59 23.49 -14.15 3.53
C ASN A 59 23.68 -15.48 2.78
N LEU A 60 22.98 -15.69 1.66
CA LEU A 60 23.24 -16.82 0.76
C LEU A 60 24.45 -16.51 -0.13
N PRO A 61 25.55 -17.30 -0.06
CA PRO A 61 26.77 -17.04 -0.84
C PRO A 61 26.50 -16.94 -2.33
N GLU A 62 27.10 -15.96 -3.01
CA GLU A 62 26.91 -15.76 -4.45
C GLU A 62 27.38 -16.97 -5.27
N GLY A 63 26.54 -17.43 -6.19
CA GLY A 63 26.83 -18.59 -7.05
C GLY A 63 26.49 -19.95 -6.43
N ALA A 64 26.09 -20.01 -5.16
CA ALA A 64 25.67 -21.26 -4.51
C ALA A 64 24.47 -21.91 -5.20
N GLU A 65 23.61 -21.12 -5.84
CA GLU A 65 22.37 -21.62 -6.46
C GLU A 65 22.58 -22.23 -7.85
N GLY A 66 23.77 -22.08 -8.43
CA GLY A 66 24.06 -22.57 -9.78
C GLY A 66 23.21 -21.88 -10.86
N SER A 67 22.82 -22.64 -11.90
CA SER A 67 22.05 -22.14 -13.03
C SER A 67 20.54 -22.10 -12.81
N ASP A 68 20.01 -22.93 -11.90
CA ASP A 68 18.59 -23.02 -11.57
C ASP A 68 18.35 -22.74 -10.09
N THR A 69 18.00 -21.49 -9.82
CA THR A 69 17.74 -21.01 -8.46
C THR A 69 16.49 -21.64 -7.84
N CYS A 70 15.48 -21.99 -8.64
CA CYS A 70 14.26 -22.60 -8.11
C CYS A 70 14.55 -24.04 -7.63
N ALA A 71 15.16 -24.86 -8.49
CA ALA A 71 15.50 -26.24 -8.13
C ALA A 71 16.45 -26.31 -6.93
N PHE A 72 17.43 -25.39 -6.85
CA PHE A 72 18.31 -25.27 -5.68
C PHE A 72 17.51 -25.02 -4.40
N LEU A 73 16.62 -24.02 -4.40
CA LEU A 73 15.86 -23.66 -3.20
C LEU A 73 14.82 -24.72 -2.81
N GLU A 74 14.22 -25.43 -3.76
CA GLU A 74 13.27 -26.51 -3.49
C GLU A 74 13.92 -27.67 -2.72
N GLY A 75 15.20 -27.95 -2.97
CA GLY A 75 15.97 -28.95 -2.22
C GLY A 75 16.63 -28.41 -0.95
N TRP A 76 17.19 -27.20 -1.01
CA TRP A 76 17.95 -26.59 0.08
C TRP A 76 17.08 -26.10 1.23
N LEU A 77 15.91 -25.49 0.96
CA LEU A 77 15.05 -24.94 2.02
C LEU A 77 14.54 -26.00 3.00
N PRO A 78 14.04 -27.18 2.55
CA PRO A 78 13.60 -28.21 3.47
C PRO A 78 14.71 -28.75 4.36
N GLU A 79 15.92 -28.88 3.82
CA GLU A 79 17.12 -29.32 4.55
C GLU A 79 17.57 -28.26 5.57
N ALA A 80 17.68 -27.00 5.14
CA ALA A 80 18.15 -25.90 5.98
C ALA A 80 17.21 -25.55 7.14
N LEU A 81 15.92 -25.91 7.03
CA LEU A 81 14.89 -25.64 8.03
C LEU A 81 14.42 -26.90 8.79
N ASP A 82 15.07 -28.04 8.58
CA ASP A 82 14.69 -29.34 9.17
C ASP A 82 13.21 -29.71 8.94
N LEU A 83 12.67 -29.39 7.76
CA LEU A 83 11.25 -29.59 7.43
C LEU A 83 10.96 -30.97 6.82
N ILE A 84 11.96 -31.85 6.80
CA ILE A 84 11.85 -33.19 6.21
C ILE A 84 11.23 -34.16 7.24
N PRO A 85 10.20 -34.94 6.88
CA PRO A 85 9.54 -35.01 5.57
C PRO A 85 8.43 -33.95 5.41
N LEU A 86 8.45 -33.24 4.27
CA LEU A 86 7.36 -32.36 3.88
C LEU A 86 6.14 -33.17 3.45
N ARG A 87 4.94 -32.72 3.82
CA ARG A 87 3.67 -33.34 3.38
C ARG A 87 3.43 -33.22 1.86
N HIS A 88 3.95 -32.15 1.25
CA HIS A 88 3.88 -31.89 -0.18
C HIS A 88 5.24 -31.32 -0.63
N PRO A 89 5.70 -31.63 -1.85
CA PRO A 89 6.90 -30.99 -2.40
C PRO A 89 6.76 -29.47 -2.36
N LEU A 90 7.82 -28.77 -1.97
CA LEU A 90 7.88 -27.33 -2.08
C LEU A 90 7.94 -26.98 -3.58
N ALA A 91 7.07 -26.07 -4.02
CA ALA A 91 7.05 -25.57 -5.40
C ALA A 91 7.34 -24.06 -5.37
N ILE A 92 8.38 -23.64 -6.08
CA ILE A 92 8.79 -22.24 -6.13
C ILE A 92 8.48 -21.67 -7.52
N GLU A 93 7.54 -20.74 -7.59
CA GLU A 93 7.12 -20.11 -8.86
C GLU A 93 8.25 -19.29 -9.50
N ARG A 94 9.04 -18.58 -8.68
CA ARG A 94 10.13 -17.72 -9.16
C ARG A 94 11.15 -17.48 -8.06
N ALA A 95 12.42 -17.63 -8.40
CA ALA A 95 13.54 -17.23 -7.56
C ALA A 95 14.53 -16.37 -8.33
N HIS A 96 15.04 -15.32 -7.69
CA HIS A 96 16.07 -14.44 -8.28
C HIS A 96 16.83 -13.70 -7.19
N ARG A 97 18.08 -13.32 -7.48
CA ARG A 97 18.85 -12.40 -6.65
C ARG A 97 18.42 -10.96 -6.88
N ILE A 98 18.44 -10.19 -5.79
CA ILE A 98 18.16 -8.76 -5.80
C ILE A 98 19.47 -7.98 -5.58
N GLY A 99 19.63 -6.86 -6.28
CA GLY A 99 20.81 -6.01 -6.19
C GLY A 99 21.84 -6.21 -7.32
N PRO A 100 22.89 -5.37 -7.36
CA PRO A 100 23.94 -5.46 -8.38
C PRO A 100 24.72 -6.77 -8.23
N LYS A 101 25.10 -7.39 -9.34
CA LYS A 101 26.03 -8.54 -9.36
C LYS A 101 27.40 -8.04 -8.87
N ARG A 102 27.98 -8.72 -7.87
CA ARG A 102 29.33 -8.44 -7.41
C ARG A 102 30.37 -9.18 -8.23
#